data_AF-A0A8H7GLE7-F1
#
_entry.id   AF-A0A8H7GLE7-F1
#
_cell.length_a   1.000
_cell.length_b   1.000
_cell.length_c   1.000
_cell.angle_alpha   90.00
_cell.angle_beta   90.00
_cell.angle_gamma   90.00
#
_symmetry.space_group_name_H-M   'P 1'
#
loop_
_entity.id
_entity.type
_entity.pdbx_description
1 polymer ?
#
loop_
_entity_poly.entity_id
_entity_poly.type
_entity_poly.pdbx_seq_one_letter_code
_entity_poly.pdbx_strand_id
1 'polypeptide(L)'
;MFSNQALWMGLSLSLLQGTKKSVDSRQVFLDCPLEQFIGADEKTRQKYRKFCLFASASLEHLLGKEDFKSSLSQDFSEAQKSRLKQSFDAAHALGIKTRVWGGVDWPIHVRDMHWKSLWGLGCDLINADDLEAAANMF
;
A
#
# COMPACT_ATOMS: atom_id res chain seq x y z
N MET A 1 28.05 75.34 -3.46
CA MET A 1 29.34 74.69 -3.77
C MET A 1 29.60 73.67 -2.66
N PHE A 2 29.84 72.42 -3.07
CA PHE A 2 30.23 71.19 -2.34
C PHE A 2 31.02 71.41 -1.02
N SER A 3 31.01 70.58 0.03
CA SER A 3 31.23 69.13 0.09
C SER A 3 31.29 68.64 1.56
N ASN A 4 30.68 67.48 1.88
CA ASN A 4 31.19 66.31 2.67
C ASN A 4 31.79 66.49 4.11
N GLN A 5 31.53 65.65 5.14
CA GLN A 5 31.38 64.18 5.18
C GLN A 5 30.58 63.61 6.38
N ALA A 6 29.87 62.51 6.09
CA ALA A 6 29.67 61.25 6.84
C ALA A 6 28.80 61.20 8.12
N LEU A 7 27.50 60.95 7.90
CA LEU A 7 26.58 60.26 8.82
C LEU A 7 26.85 58.75 8.82
N TRP A 8 26.97 58.16 10.01
CA TRP A 8 27.02 56.71 10.22
C TRP A 8 25.66 56.07 9.90
N MET A 9 25.59 55.30 8.80
CA MET A 9 24.53 54.32 8.57
C MET A 9 24.97 52.98 9.19
N GLY A 10 24.39 52.62 10.34
CA GLY A 10 24.39 51.25 10.85
C GLY A 10 23.03 50.63 10.55
N LEU A 11 23.02 49.66 9.64
CA LEU A 11 21.82 48.98 9.15
C LEU A 11 20.91 48.50 10.30
N SER A 12 19.66 48.96 10.29
CA SER A 12 18.56 48.22 10.90
C SER A 12 18.42 46.89 10.16
N LEU A 13 18.62 45.79 10.88
CA LEU A 13 18.43 44.43 10.40
C LEU A 13 16.93 44.16 10.23
N SER A 14 16.31 44.73 9.20
CA SER A 14 15.04 44.22 8.68
C SER A 14 15.37 43.16 7.62
N LEU A 15 15.21 41.88 7.94
CA LEU A 15 14.79 40.89 6.96
C LEU A 15 14.39 39.58 7.66
N LEU A 16 13.08 39.33 7.65
CA LEU A 16 12.47 38.01 7.67
C LEU A 16 12.84 37.10 8.85
N GLN A 17 12.23 37.40 10.00
CA GLN A 17 11.69 36.32 10.82
C GLN A 17 10.60 35.61 10.02
N GLY A 18 11.01 34.76 9.08
CA GLY A 18 10.14 33.79 8.45
C GLY A 18 9.60 32.92 9.56
N THR A 19 8.35 33.16 9.94
CA THR A 19 7.62 32.29 10.86
C THR A 19 7.65 30.91 10.23
N LYS A 20 8.50 30.04 10.75
CA LYS A 20 8.55 28.63 10.36
C LYS A 20 7.27 28.02 10.89
N LYS A 21 6.17 28.20 10.14
CA LYS A 21 4.88 27.60 10.43
C LYS A 21 5.14 26.10 10.44
N SER A 22 5.11 25.49 11.62
CA SER A 22 5.13 24.04 11.76
C SER A 22 3.86 23.53 11.08
N VAL A 23 3.99 23.15 9.81
CA VAL A 23 2.94 22.40 9.14
C VAL A 23 2.89 21.08 9.89
N ASP A 24 1.83 20.90 10.67
CA ASP A 24 1.50 19.62 11.29
C ASP A 24 1.26 18.62 10.15
N SER A 25 2.31 17.89 9.78
CA SER A 25 2.26 16.89 8.71
C SER A 25 1.47 15.69 9.24
N ARG A 26 0.17 15.65 8.94
CA ARG A 26 -0.64 14.46 9.21
C ARG A 26 -0.15 13.33 8.31
N GLN A 27 0.50 12.35 8.91
CA GLN A 27 0.82 11.11 8.23
C GLN A 27 -0.48 10.30 8.13
N VAL A 28 -1.01 10.16 6.92
CA VAL A 28 -2.18 9.33 6.65
C VAL A 28 -1.69 8.04 6.05
N PHE A 29 -2.12 6.92 6.62
CA PHE A 29 -1.90 5.61 6.04
C PHE A 29 -2.82 5.46 4.82
N LEU A 30 -2.24 5.48 3.62
CA LEU A 30 -2.97 5.46 2.34
C LEU A 30 -3.32 4.02 1.93
N ASP A 31 -3.94 3.29 2.86
CA ASP A 31 -4.30 1.88 2.69
C ASP A 31 -5.80 1.67 2.88
N CYS A 32 -6.36 0.84 2.00
CA CYS A 32 -7.77 0.49 1.95
C CYS A 32 -7.96 -1.01 2.23
N PRO A 33 -9.08 -1.42 2.84
CA PRO A 33 -9.37 -2.83 3.07
C PRO A 33 -9.68 -3.54 1.74
N LEU A 34 -8.75 -4.36 1.24
CA LEU A 34 -8.85 -5.00 -0.08
C LEU A 34 -10.05 -5.97 -0.17
N GLU A 35 -10.41 -6.62 0.95
CA GLU A 35 -11.54 -7.55 1.04
C GLU A 35 -12.92 -6.88 0.80
N GLN A 36 -12.99 -5.54 0.86
CA GLN A 36 -14.24 -4.80 0.70
C GLN A 36 -14.50 -4.35 -0.75
N PHE A 37 -13.55 -4.53 -1.68
CA PHE A 37 -13.63 -3.94 -3.02
C PHE A 37 -14.73 -4.53 -3.91
N ILE A 38 -14.96 -5.84 -3.85
CA ILE A 38 -15.97 -6.52 -4.68
C ILE A 38 -17.39 -6.02 -4.32
N GLY A 39 -17.65 -5.72 -3.05
CA GLY A 39 -18.97 -5.30 -2.54
C GLY A 39 -19.12 -3.80 -2.31
N ALA A 40 -18.09 -2.99 -2.55
CA ALA A 40 -18.12 -1.56 -2.25
C ALA A 40 -19.14 -0.81 -3.12
N ASP A 41 -19.89 0.10 -2.52
CA ASP A 41 -20.75 1.03 -3.26
C ASP A 41 -19.92 2.08 -4.01
N GLU A 42 -20.56 2.82 -4.93
CA GLU A 42 -19.85 3.81 -5.74
C GLU A 42 -19.25 4.93 -4.89
N LYS A 43 -19.93 5.36 -3.83
CA LYS A 43 -19.45 6.39 -2.92
C LYS A 43 -18.15 5.95 -2.23
N THR A 44 -18.07 4.69 -1.81
CA THR A 44 -16.91 4.08 -1.17
C THR A 44 -15.78 3.92 -2.15
N ARG A 45 -16.05 3.45 -3.38
CA ARG A 45 -15.04 3.39 -4.44
C ARG A 45 -14.44 4.76 -4.77
N GLN A 46 -15.28 5.80 -4.85
CA GLN A 46 -14.83 7.19 -5.04
C GLN A 46 -13.97 7.68 -3.87
N LYS A 47 -14.28 7.25 -2.64
CA LYS A 47 -13.45 7.53 -1.47
C LYS A 47 -12.10 6.82 -1.59
N TYR A 48 -12.08 5.53 -1.88
CA TYR A 48 -10.85 4.74 -2.02
C TYR A 48 -9.93 5.33 -3.09
N ARG A 49 -10.47 5.64 -4.28
CA ARG A 49 -9.73 6.26 -5.38
C ARG A 49 -9.05 7.59 -5.00
N LYS A 50 -9.62 8.35 -4.06
CA LYS A 50 -9.08 9.65 -3.64
C LYS A 50 -8.05 9.55 -2.53
N PHE A 51 -8.13 8.52 -1.69
CA PHE A 51 -7.39 8.46 -0.43
C PHE A 51 -6.45 7.27 -0.29
N CYS A 52 -6.51 6.27 -1.17
CA CYS A 52 -5.70 5.07 -1.07
C CYS A 52 -4.72 4.96 -2.23
N LEU A 53 -3.48 4.62 -1.90
CA LEU A 53 -2.46 4.21 -2.87
C LEU A 53 -2.34 2.68 -2.91
N PHE A 54 -2.55 2.05 -1.76
CA PHE A 54 -2.56 0.60 -1.61
C PHE A 54 -3.92 0.14 -1.07
N ALA A 55 -4.21 -1.13 -1.31
CA ALA A 55 -5.25 -1.86 -0.64
C ALA A 55 -4.67 -3.17 -0.13
N SER A 56 -4.81 -3.43 1.17
CA SER A 56 -4.27 -4.63 1.80
C SER A 56 -5.34 -5.46 2.49
N ALA A 57 -5.10 -6.78 2.53
CA ALA A 57 -5.91 -7.72 3.29
C ALA A 57 -5.08 -8.95 3.69
N SER A 58 -5.54 -9.66 4.72
CA SER A 58 -5.00 -10.98 5.00
C SER A 58 -5.51 -11.99 3.97
N LEU A 59 -4.71 -13.01 3.68
CA LEU A 59 -5.13 -14.11 2.82
C LEU A 59 -6.40 -14.79 3.36
N GLU A 60 -6.51 -14.95 4.69
CA GLU A 60 -7.71 -15.47 5.34
C GLU A 60 -8.96 -14.62 5.06
N HIS A 61 -8.87 -13.28 5.05
CA HIS A 61 -10.04 -12.44 4.75
C HIS A 61 -10.46 -12.52 3.28
N LEU A 62 -9.49 -12.64 2.36
CA LEU A 62 -9.79 -12.76 0.93
C LEU A 62 -10.40 -14.11 0.57
N LEU A 63 -9.96 -15.18 1.24
CA LEU A 63 -10.45 -16.54 0.98
C LEU A 63 -11.67 -16.89 1.84
N GLY A 64 -11.71 -16.44 3.08
CA GLY A 64 -12.60 -16.95 4.12
C GLY A 64 -11.95 -18.12 4.90
N LYS A 65 -12.42 -18.35 6.13
CA LYS A 65 -11.80 -19.29 7.09
C LYS A 65 -11.63 -20.72 6.58
N GLU A 66 -12.67 -21.29 5.95
CA GLU A 66 -12.63 -22.67 5.49
C GLU A 66 -11.74 -22.85 4.25
N ASP A 67 -11.82 -21.92 3.31
CA ASP A 67 -10.95 -21.90 2.14
C ASP A 67 -9.48 -21.68 2.56
N PHE A 68 -9.21 -20.80 3.52
CA PHE A 68 -7.88 -20.58 4.06
C PHE A 68 -7.31 -21.85 4.71
N LYS A 69 -8.08 -22.56 5.54
CA LYS A 69 -7.66 -23.85 6.11
C LYS A 69 -7.29 -24.86 5.03
N SER A 70 -8.08 -24.93 3.94
CA SER A 70 -7.77 -25.84 2.83
C SER A 70 -6.49 -25.46 2.09
N SER A 71 -6.11 -24.18 2.09
CA SER A 71 -4.90 -23.68 1.44
C SER A 71 -3.61 -23.93 2.24
N LEU A 72 -3.71 -24.39 3.50
CA LEU A 72 -2.53 -24.65 4.34
C LEU A 72 -1.66 -25.82 3.84
N SER A 73 -2.22 -26.70 3.00
CA SER A 73 -1.55 -27.92 2.53
C SER A 73 -1.43 -28.03 1.02
N GLN A 74 -1.96 -27.07 0.26
CA GLN A 74 -2.01 -27.08 -1.21
C GLN A 74 -2.16 -25.66 -1.77
N ASP A 75 -1.92 -25.51 -3.06
CA ASP A 75 -2.16 -24.24 -3.76
C ASP A 75 -3.66 -23.90 -3.84
N PHE A 76 -3.97 -22.68 -4.27
CA PHE A 76 -5.35 -22.22 -4.42
C PHE A 76 -6.13 -23.02 -5.47
N SER A 77 -7.38 -23.37 -5.15
CA SER A 77 -8.32 -23.89 -6.14
C SER A 77 -8.69 -22.81 -7.17
N GLU A 78 -9.22 -23.20 -8.33
CA GLU A 78 -9.64 -22.24 -9.37
C GLU A 78 -10.71 -21.26 -8.88
N ALA A 79 -11.60 -21.70 -7.99
CA ALA A 79 -12.58 -20.81 -7.36
C ALA A 79 -11.92 -19.77 -6.44
N GLN A 80 -10.92 -20.19 -5.65
CA GLN A 80 -10.14 -19.30 -4.79
C GLN A 80 -9.31 -18.30 -5.62
N LYS A 81 -8.64 -18.77 -6.68
CA LYS A 81 -7.91 -17.92 -7.64
C LYS A 81 -8.82 -16.89 -8.29
N SER A 82 -10.02 -17.29 -8.73
CA SER A 82 -11.00 -16.39 -9.32
C SER A 82 -11.43 -15.30 -8.33
N ARG A 83 -11.69 -15.64 -7.06
CA ARG A 83 -12.04 -14.67 -6.02
C ARG A 83 -10.90 -13.68 -5.74
N LEU A 84 -9.67 -14.19 -5.59
CA LEU A 84 -8.47 -13.36 -5.40
C LEU A 84 -8.29 -12.38 -6.56
N LYS A 85 -8.37 -12.88 -7.79
CA LYS A 85 -8.24 -12.06 -9.00
C LYS A 85 -9.31 -10.98 -9.07
N GLN A 86 -10.57 -11.29 -8.75
CA GLN A 86 -11.64 -10.30 -8.72
C GLN A 86 -11.35 -9.15 -7.74
N SER A 87 -10.82 -9.46 -6.56
CA SER A 87 -10.41 -8.43 -5.59
C SER A 87 -9.27 -7.56 -6.14
N PHE A 88 -8.28 -8.17 -6.78
CA PHE A 88 -7.15 -7.42 -7.35
C PHE A 88 -7.57 -6.54 -8.52
N ASP A 89 -8.32 -7.10 -9.48
CA ASP A 89 -8.86 -6.37 -10.62
C ASP A 89 -9.74 -5.19 -10.18
N ALA A 90 -10.54 -5.37 -9.12
CA ALA A 90 -11.39 -4.31 -8.58
C ALA A 90 -10.57 -3.15 -7.98
N ALA A 91 -9.45 -3.44 -7.32
CA ALA A 91 -8.52 -2.41 -6.82
C ALA A 91 -7.79 -1.72 -7.99
N HIS A 92 -7.31 -2.49 -8.96
CA HIS A 92 -6.62 -1.97 -10.14
C HIS A 92 -7.52 -1.10 -11.01
N ALA A 93 -8.82 -1.41 -11.11
CA ALA A 93 -9.80 -0.57 -11.80
C ALA A 93 -9.90 0.86 -11.21
N LEU A 94 -9.52 1.03 -9.94
CA LEU A 94 -9.44 2.34 -9.28
C LEU A 94 -8.05 2.97 -9.34
N GLY A 95 -7.04 2.25 -9.86
CA GLY A 95 -5.64 2.66 -9.90
C GLY A 95 -4.88 2.40 -8.60
N ILE A 96 -5.37 1.49 -7.76
CA ILE A 96 -4.83 1.19 -6.43
C ILE A 96 -4.05 -0.12 -6.49
N LYS A 97 -2.84 -0.14 -5.91
CA LYS A 97 -2.01 -1.35 -5.83
C LYS A 97 -2.44 -2.25 -4.69
N THR A 98 -2.16 -3.53 -4.79
CA THR A 98 -2.63 -4.55 -3.85
C THR A 98 -1.50 -5.11 -2.99
N ARG A 99 -1.80 -5.42 -1.72
CA ARG A 99 -0.89 -6.14 -0.83
C ARG A 99 -1.61 -7.27 -0.11
N VAL A 100 -1.03 -8.47 -0.15
CA VAL A 100 -1.54 -9.61 0.63
C VAL A 100 -0.56 -9.95 1.75
N TRP A 101 -1.09 -10.14 2.96
CA TRP A 101 -0.35 -10.56 4.15
C TRP A 101 -1.01 -11.77 4.83
N GLY A 102 -0.34 -12.37 5.83
CA GLY A 102 -0.88 -13.52 6.56
C GLY A 102 -1.07 -14.75 5.67
N GLY A 103 -0.09 -15.00 4.80
CA GLY A 103 -0.03 -16.19 3.96
C GLY A 103 0.42 -17.43 4.74
N VAL A 104 0.75 -18.49 4.01
CA VAL A 104 1.30 -19.73 4.58
C VAL A 104 2.82 -19.63 4.60
N ASP A 105 3.44 -19.78 5.77
CA ASP A 105 4.91 -19.78 5.90
C ASP A 105 5.51 -21.20 5.90
N TRP A 106 4.70 -22.21 6.19
CA TRP A 106 5.09 -23.61 6.18
C TRP A 106 3.90 -24.51 5.82
N PRO A 107 4.07 -25.58 5.01
CA PRO A 107 5.31 -26.05 4.39
C PRO A 107 5.86 -25.12 3.29
N ILE A 108 7.19 -25.10 3.10
CA ILE A 108 7.88 -24.21 2.15
C ILE A 108 7.35 -24.33 0.71
N HIS A 109 7.07 -25.55 0.24
CA HIS A 109 6.52 -25.73 -1.10
C HIS A 109 5.13 -25.12 -1.27
N VAL A 110 4.29 -25.07 -0.22
CA VAL A 110 2.97 -24.42 -0.23
C VAL A 110 3.12 -22.91 -0.26
N ARG A 111 3.99 -22.35 0.59
CA ARG A 111 4.36 -20.92 0.57
C ARG A 111 4.76 -20.48 -0.84
N ASP A 112 5.68 -21.24 -1.45
CA ASP A 112 6.23 -20.93 -2.77
C ASP A 112 5.15 -21.01 -3.88
N MET A 113 4.23 -21.97 -3.80
CA MET A 113 3.08 -22.04 -4.70
C MET A 113 2.17 -20.82 -4.52
N HIS A 114 1.82 -20.45 -3.28
CA HIS A 114 0.97 -19.31 -3.00
C HIS A 114 1.59 -18.00 -3.49
N TRP A 115 2.89 -17.80 -3.26
CA TRP A 115 3.61 -16.62 -3.75
C TRP A 115 3.52 -16.51 -5.27
N LYS A 116 3.82 -17.59 -6.00
CA LYS A 116 3.71 -17.62 -7.47
C LYS A 116 2.28 -17.37 -7.94
N SER A 117 1.29 -17.99 -7.29
CA SER A 117 -0.12 -17.82 -7.62
C SER A 117 -0.60 -16.40 -7.37
N LEU A 118 -0.32 -15.80 -6.21
CA LEU A 118 -0.68 -14.42 -5.90
C LEU A 118 -0.06 -13.45 -6.91
N TRP A 119 1.23 -13.60 -7.20
CA TRP A 119 1.93 -12.79 -8.20
C TRP A 119 1.30 -12.95 -9.60
N GLY A 120 1.07 -14.19 -10.04
CA GLY A 120 0.48 -14.49 -11.34
C GLY A 120 -0.96 -13.99 -11.49
N LEU A 121 -1.71 -13.86 -10.39
CA LEU A 121 -3.05 -13.28 -10.39
C LEU A 121 -3.05 -11.75 -10.40
N GLY A 122 -1.89 -11.11 -10.23
CA GLY A 122 -1.73 -9.65 -10.27
C GLY A 122 -1.54 -8.99 -8.90
N CYS A 123 -1.25 -9.73 -7.83
CA CYS A 123 -0.91 -9.10 -6.56
C CYS A 123 0.38 -8.26 -6.71
N ASP A 124 0.37 -7.00 -6.29
CA ASP A 124 1.51 -6.10 -6.46
C ASP A 124 2.58 -6.28 -5.37
N LEU A 125 2.16 -6.64 -4.15
CA LEU A 125 3.04 -6.82 -2.99
C LEU A 125 2.64 -8.06 -2.19
N ILE A 126 3.55 -9.00 -2.07
CA ILE A 126 3.42 -10.18 -1.22
C ILE A 126 4.23 -9.95 0.05
N ASN A 127 3.64 -10.18 1.22
CA ASN A 127 4.39 -10.20 2.47
C ASN A 127 5.23 -11.48 2.54
N ALA A 128 6.54 -11.33 2.63
CA ALA A 128 7.48 -12.44 2.72
C ALA A 128 8.39 -12.25 3.95
N ASP A 129 8.38 -13.24 4.84
CA ASP A 129 9.27 -13.26 6.01
C ASP A 129 10.68 -13.77 5.62
N ASP A 130 10.73 -14.70 4.66
CA ASP A 130 11.97 -15.21 4.05
C ASP A 130 12.32 -14.40 2.79
N LEU A 131 13.04 -13.30 3.01
CA LEU A 131 13.42 -12.37 1.94
C LEU A 131 14.42 -12.97 0.95
N GLU A 132 15.30 -13.88 1.38
CA GLU A 132 16.24 -14.54 0.49
C GLU A 132 15.52 -15.47 -0.48
N ALA A 133 14.57 -16.28 0.01
CA ALA A 133 13.75 -17.10 -0.87
C ALA A 133 12.90 -16.25 -1.83
N ALA A 134 12.29 -15.17 -1.36
CA ALA A 134 11.50 -14.28 -2.20
C ALA A 134 12.35 -13.64 -3.30
N ALA A 135 13.55 -13.14 -2.97
CA ALA A 135 14.47 -12.51 -3.92
C ALA A 135 15.01 -13.48 -4.99
N ASN A 136 15.05 -14.78 -4.70
CA ASN A 136 15.47 -15.81 -5.66
C ASN A 136 14.30 -16.41 -6.46
N MET A 137 13.04 -16.07 -6.12
CA MET A 137 11.84 -16.62 -6.75
C MET A 137 11.31 -15.75 -7.90
N PHE A 138 11.46 -14.43 -7.78
CA PHE A 138 10.94 -13.41 -8.69
C PHE A 138 12.06 -12.68 -9.41
#